data_AF-A0A0W0YGY7-F1
#
_entry.id   AF-A0A0W0YGY7-F1
#
_cell.length_a   1.000
_cell.length_b   1.000
_cell.length_c   1.000
_cell.angle_alpha   90.00
_cell.angle_beta   90.00
_cell.angle_gamma   90.00
#
_symmetry.space_group_name_H-M   'P 1'
#
loop_
_entity.id
_entity.type
_entity.pdbx_description
1 polymer ?
#
loop_
_entity_poly.entity_id
_entity_poly.type
_entity_poly.pdbx_seq_one_letter_code
_entity_poly.pdbx_strand_id
1 'polypeptide(L)'
;MKIDIKGIDKATLVAELFNNSKPLGLVFFAAKSNTKMTAENAQKYLDKGQTYFDYLEGRVMKIDVSGDEMDPWGYDRDNGQGSANNVVEAIRKANLKRLSQALPWKKRRLLEIPLKL
;
A
#
# COMPACT_ATOMS: atom_id res chain seq x y z
N MET A 1 2.75 16.74 -3.25
CA MET A 1 3.66 16.26 -2.19
C MET A 1 3.76 14.75 -2.35
N LYS A 2 4.97 14.19 -2.36
CA LYS A 2 5.18 12.75 -2.50
C LYS A 2 5.16 12.05 -1.15
N ILE A 3 4.86 10.75 -1.15
CA ILE A 3 4.88 9.89 0.03
C ILE A 3 6.17 9.06 0.01
N ASP A 4 6.89 9.01 1.12
CA ASP A 4 8.02 8.11 1.32
C ASP A 4 7.54 6.65 1.47
N ILE A 5 7.98 5.79 0.55
CA ILE A 5 7.70 4.36 0.51
C ILE A 5 8.97 3.51 0.64
N LYS A 6 10.08 4.12 1.08
CA LYS A 6 11.33 3.41 1.34
C LYS A 6 11.18 2.36 2.44
N GLY A 7 11.77 1.20 2.22
CA GLY A 7 11.75 0.09 3.17
C GLY A 7 10.40 -0.63 3.30
N ILE A 8 9.40 -0.24 2.49
CA ILE A 8 8.15 -0.99 2.35
C ILE A 8 8.33 -2.01 1.22
N ASP A 9 7.96 -3.26 1.49
CA ASP A 9 7.86 -4.31 0.47
C ASP A 9 6.87 -3.88 -0.62
N LYS A 10 7.33 -3.84 -1.88
CA LYS A 10 6.55 -3.27 -2.99
C LYS A 10 5.31 -4.10 -3.30
N ALA A 11 5.40 -5.42 -3.19
CA ALA A 11 4.26 -6.30 -3.39
C ALA A 11 3.16 -6.05 -2.35
N THR A 12 3.54 -5.91 -1.08
CA THR A 12 2.64 -5.51 0.01
C THR A 12 2.02 -4.14 -0.26
N LEU A 13 2.81 -3.15 -0.70
CA LEU A 13 2.30 -1.82 -1.02
C LEU A 13 1.24 -1.85 -2.12
N VAL A 14 1.52 -2.53 -3.24
CA VAL A 14 0.58 -2.66 -4.36
C VAL A 14 -0.69 -3.39 -3.93
N ALA A 15 -0.58 -4.48 -3.17
CA ALA A 15 -1.73 -5.24 -2.69
C ALA A 15 -2.62 -4.40 -1.76
N GLU A 16 -2.04 -3.65 -0.82
CA GLU A 16 -2.81 -2.84 0.12
C GLU A 16 -3.46 -1.62 -0.55
N LEU A 17 -2.76 -0.96 -1.49
CA LEU A 17 -3.36 0.10 -2.29
C LEU A 17 -4.51 -0.45 -3.14
N PHE A 18 -4.33 -1.63 -3.76
CA PHE A 18 -5.41 -2.27 -4.51
C PHE A 18 -6.62 -2.56 -3.62
N ASN A 19 -6.40 -3.13 -2.43
CA ASN A 19 -7.47 -3.49 -1.50
C ASN A 19 -8.24 -2.27 -0.95
N ASN A 20 -7.64 -1.08 -0.97
CA ASN A 20 -8.24 0.18 -0.52
C ASN A 20 -8.69 1.09 -1.67
N SER A 21 -8.45 0.70 -2.92
CA SER A 21 -8.91 1.45 -4.10
C SER A 21 -10.38 1.17 -4.39
N LYS A 22 -11.07 2.06 -5.10
CA LYS A 22 -12.47 1.87 -5.49
C LYS A 22 -12.56 1.05 -6.78
N PRO A 23 -13.43 0.03 -6.87
CA PRO A 23 -13.76 -0.59 -8.15
C PRO A 23 -14.53 0.42 -9.03
N LEU A 24 -14.29 0.41 -10.34
CA LEU A 24 -15.01 1.26 -11.28
C LEU A 24 -16.03 0.51 -12.14
N GLY A 25 -17.09 1.22 -12.52
CA GLY A 25 -18.06 0.78 -13.52
C GLY A 25 -18.78 -0.51 -13.12
N LEU A 26 -19.06 -1.35 -14.11
CA LEU A 26 -19.77 -2.63 -13.91
C LEU A 26 -18.97 -3.64 -13.07
N VAL A 27 -17.65 -3.43 -12.89
CA VAL A 27 -16.82 -4.29 -12.03
C VAL A 27 -17.30 -4.23 -10.59
N PHE A 28 -17.92 -3.14 -10.12
CA PHE A 28 -18.55 -3.08 -8.79
C PHE A 28 -19.59 -4.20 -8.58
N PHE A 29 -20.34 -4.56 -9.62
CA PHE A 29 -21.38 -5.59 -9.58
C PHE A 29 -20.87 -7.01 -9.87
N ALA A 30 -19.61 -7.18 -10.28
CA ALA A 30 -19.04 -8.49 -10.51
C ALA A 30 -18.86 -9.23 -9.17
N ALA A 31 -19.14 -10.54 -9.13
CA ALA A 31 -18.95 -11.36 -7.91
C ALA A 31 -17.51 -11.32 -7.36
N LYS A 32 -16.53 -10.99 -8.21
CA LYS A 32 -15.11 -10.86 -7.87
C LYS A 32 -14.69 -9.43 -7.50
N SER A 33 -15.64 -8.48 -7.48
CA SER A 33 -15.35 -7.08 -7.15
C SER A 33 -14.70 -6.92 -5.78
N ASN A 34 -15.01 -7.81 -4.83
CA ASN A 34 -14.48 -7.81 -3.47
C ASN A 34 -13.30 -8.76 -3.23
N THR A 35 -12.74 -9.38 -4.27
CA THR A 35 -11.57 -10.24 -4.10
C THR A 35 -10.37 -9.39 -3.69
N LYS A 36 -9.78 -9.72 -2.53
CA LYS A 36 -8.57 -9.06 -2.04
C LYS A 36 -7.34 -9.55 -2.79
N MET A 37 -6.44 -8.63 -3.11
CA MET A 37 -5.10 -8.93 -3.59
C MET A 37 -4.20 -9.31 -2.42
N THR A 38 -3.44 -10.39 -2.59
CA THR A 38 -2.34 -10.77 -1.69
C THR A 38 -1.04 -10.19 -2.22
N ALA A 39 -0.04 -10.02 -1.34
CA ALA A 39 1.30 -9.63 -1.76
C ALA A 39 1.89 -10.60 -2.80
N GLU A 40 1.69 -11.91 -2.63
CA GLU A 40 2.14 -12.93 -3.60
C GLU A 40 1.55 -12.72 -5.00
N ASN A 41 0.27 -12.32 -5.09
CA ASN A 41 -0.34 -12.01 -6.39
C ASN A 41 0.15 -10.67 -6.95
N ALA A 42 0.35 -9.66 -6.10
CA ALA A 42 0.95 -8.40 -6.52
C ALA A 42 2.40 -8.59 -7.03
N GLN A 43 3.18 -9.46 -6.40
CA GLN A 43 4.55 -9.79 -6.79
C GLN A 43 4.63 -10.31 -8.23
N LYS A 44 3.64 -11.07 -8.70
CA LYS A 44 3.59 -11.56 -10.09
C LYS A 44 3.56 -10.44 -11.14
N TYR A 45 3.07 -9.25 -10.79
CA TYR A 45 3.13 -8.07 -11.67
C TYR A 45 4.54 -7.45 -11.63
N LEU A 46 5.11 -7.32 -10.44
CA LEU A 46 6.46 -6.79 -10.24
C LEU A 46 7.53 -7.67 -10.91
N ASP A 47 7.38 -9.00 -10.85
CA ASP A 47 8.30 -9.97 -11.49
C ASP A 47 8.33 -9.82 -13.01
N LYS A 48 7.27 -9.26 -13.61
CA LYS A 48 7.19 -8.93 -15.03
C LYS A 48 7.77 -7.54 -15.35
N GLY A 49 8.34 -6.87 -14.36
CA GLY A 49 8.86 -5.50 -14.48
C GLY A 49 7.79 -4.41 -14.42
N GLN A 50 6.54 -4.74 -14.08
CA GLN A 50 5.48 -3.73 -14.00
C GLN A 50 5.53 -3.00 -12.65
N THR A 51 5.98 -1.75 -12.64
CA THR A 51 6.03 -0.90 -11.44
C THR A 51 5.04 0.26 -11.47
N TYR A 52 4.51 0.59 -12.64
CA TYR A 52 3.47 1.59 -12.83
C TYR A 52 2.11 0.94 -13.05
N PHE A 53 1.09 1.45 -12.34
CA PHE A 53 -0.26 0.93 -12.36
C PHE A 53 -1.24 2.08 -12.54
N ASP A 54 -1.76 2.29 -13.75
CA ASP A 54 -2.89 3.18 -13.99
C ASP A 54 -4.20 2.54 -13.48
N TYR A 55 -4.38 1.28 -13.86
CA TYR A 55 -5.46 0.40 -13.42
C TYR A 55 -4.91 -0.97 -13.07
N LEU A 56 -5.56 -1.63 -12.11
CA LEU A 56 -5.26 -3.02 -11.77
C LEU A 56 -6.59 -3.73 -11.51
N GLU A 57 -6.88 -4.78 -12.28
CA GLU A 57 -8.09 -5.62 -12.17
C GLU A 57 -9.40 -4.82 -12.00
N GLY A 58 -9.57 -3.73 -12.77
CA GLY A 58 -10.78 -2.90 -12.76
C GLY A 58 -10.85 -1.85 -11.63
N ARG A 59 -9.76 -1.66 -10.89
CA ARG A 59 -9.62 -0.61 -9.86
C ARG A 59 -8.64 0.47 -10.32
N VAL A 60 -8.92 1.72 -9.94
CA VAL A 60 -8.05 2.88 -10.26
C VAL A 60 -6.91 2.94 -9.26
N MET A 61 -5.69 2.90 -9.78
CA MET A 61 -4.48 2.92 -8.98
C MET A 61 -3.75 4.24 -9.19
N LYS A 62 -3.26 4.52 -10.40
CA LYS A 62 -2.48 5.71 -10.77
C LYS A 62 -1.27 5.94 -9.85
N ILE A 63 -0.49 4.89 -9.64
CA ILE A 63 0.71 4.90 -8.81
C ILE A 63 1.92 4.38 -9.58
N ASP A 64 3.11 4.86 -9.20
CA ASP A 64 4.40 4.27 -9.53
C ASP A 64 5.10 3.85 -8.23
N VAL A 65 5.53 2.59 -8.16
CA VAL A 65 6.24 2.02 -7.00
C VAL A 65 7.70 1.68 -7.29
N SER A 66 8.25 2.13 -8.42
CA SER A 66 9.62 1.83 -8.87
C SER A 66 10.72 2.41 -7.98
N GLY A 67 10.46 3.53 -7.31
CA GLY A 67 11.43 4.23 -6.46
C GLY A 67 11.10 4.17 -4.96
N ASP A 68 11.76 5.04 -4.19
CA ASP A 68 11.55 5.21 -2.75
C ASP A 68 10.45 6.24 -2.43
N GLU A 69 9.94 6.97 -3.43
CA GLU A 69 8.85 7.92 -3.28
C GLU A 69 7.71 7.61 -4.26
N MET A 70 6.49 7.92 -3.87
CA MET A 70 5.30 7.77 -4.71
C MET A 70 4.52 9.08 -4.77
N ASP A 71 4.07 9.48 -5.96
CA ASP A 71 3.11 10.59 -6.11
C ASP A 71 1.68 10.08 -5.83
N PRO A 72 1.01 10.59 -4.79
CA PRO A 72 -0.34 10.14 -4.45
C PRO A 72 -1.44 10.77 -5.30
N TRP A 73 -1.15 11.83 -6.08
CA TRP A 73 -2.20 12.68 -6.66
C TRP A 73 -3.23 11.89 -7.46
N GLY A 74 -2.78 10.99 -8.35
CA GLY A 74 -3.66 10.20 -9.19
C GLY A 74 -4.52 9.23 -8.37
N TYR A 75 -3.91 8.56 -7.38
CA TYR A 75 -4.62 7.65 -6.50
C TYR A 75 -5.66 8.39 -5.63
N ASP A 76 -5.25 9.47 -4.97
CA ASP A 76 -6.08 10.22 -4.02
C ASP A 76 -7.25 10.92 -4.71
N ARG A 77 -7.07 11.40 -5.94
CA ARG A 77 -8.15 12.02 -6.72
C ARG A 77 -9.35 11.09 -6.88
N ASP A 78 -9.12 9.80 -7.15
CA ASP A 78 -10.18 8.82 -7.40
C ASP A 78 -10.61 8.08 -6.11
N ASN A 79 -9.65 7.82 -5.22
CA ASN A 79 -9.87 7.03 -4.00
C ASN A 79 -10.14 7.86 -2.74
N GLY A 80 -10.06 9.19 -2.82
CA GLY A 80 -10.24 10.13 -1.72
C GLY A 80 -8.92 10.75 -1.25
N GLN A 81 -8.98 12.03 -0.87
CA GLN A 81 -7.80 12.77 -0.41
C GLN A 81 -7.16 12.09 0.81
N GLY A 82 -5.85 11.83 0.74
CA GLY A 82 -5.09 11.19 1.81
C GLY A 82 -5.20 9.66 1.86
N SER A 83 -5.95 9.03 0.94
CA SER A 83 -6.14 7.58 0.93
C SER A 83 -4.84 6.81 0.73
N ALA A 84 -3.95 7.27 -0.16
CA ALA A 84 -2.64 6.65 -0.34
C ALA A 84 -1.77 6.72 0.93
N ASN A 85 -1.76 7.89 1.59
CA ASN A 85 -0.99 8.10 2.81
C ASN A 85 -1.51 7.21 3.96
N ASN A 86 -2.83 7.09 4.10
CA ASN A 86 -3.44 6.21 5.10
C ASN A 86 -3.01 4.75 4.94
N VAL A 87 -2.89 4.27 3.71
CA VAL A 87 -2.39 2.91 3.42
C VAL A 87 -0.93 2.76 3.83
N VAL A 88 -0.06 3.70 3.44
CA VAL A 88 1.37 3.68 3.78
C VAL A 88 1.57 3.70 5.29
N GLU A 89 0.86 4.58 6.00
CA GLU A 89 0.92 4.66 7.47
C GLU A 89 0.41 3.38 8.15
N ALA A 90 -0.65 2.76 7.62
CA ALA A 90 -1.15 1.49 8.13
C ALA A 90 -0.11 0.37 8.00
N ILE A 91 0.58 0.28 6.86
CA ILE A 91 1.68 -0.69 6.64
C ILE A 91 2.82 -0.43 7.63
N ARG A 92 3.26 0.82 7.77
CA ARG A 92 4.33 1.19 8.71
C ARG A 92 3.97 0.82 10.15
N LYS A 93 2.76 1.14 10.59
CA LYS A 93 2.26 0.78 11.92
C LYS A 93 2.21 -0.74 12.13
N ALA A 94 1.79 -1.50 11.12
CA ALA A 94 1.79 -2.95 11.18
C ALA A 94 3.21 -3.53 11.28
N ASN A 95 4.17 -2.99 10.53
CA ASN A 95 5.57 -3.39 10.59
C ASN A 95 6.20 -3.09 11.95
N LEU A 96 5.96 -1.89 12.51
CA LEU A 96 6.41 -1.52 13.86
C LEU A 96 5.84 -2.47 14.93
N LYS A 97 4.55 -2.81 14.81
CA LYS A 97 3.91 -3.76 15.72
C LYS A 97 4.53 -5.16 15.62
N ARG A 98 4.84 -5.64 14.41
CA ARG A 98 5.51 -6.94 14.21
C ARG A 98 6.92 -6.93 14.82
N LEU A 99 7.69 -5.87 14.59
CA LEU A 99 9.03 -5.71 15.15
C LEU A 99 9.01 -5.66 16.68
N SER A 100 8.06 -4.95 17.28
CA SER A 100 7.95 -4.88 18.75
C SER A 100 7.57 -6.22 19.37
N GLN A 101 6.74 -7.03 18.69
CA GLN A 101 6.39 -8.37 19.14
C GLN A 101 7.58 -9.34 19.06
N ALA A 102 8.42 -9.22 18.03
CA ALA A 102 9.61 -10.05 17.85
C ALA A 102 10.75 -9.71 18.83
N LEU A 103 10.75 -8.51 19.43
CA LEU A 103 11.77 -8.08 20.37
C LEU A 103 11.56 -8.62 21.80
N PRO A 104 12.65 -8.95 22.52
CA PRO A 104 12.60 -9.18 23.97
C PRO A 104 12.02 -7.97 24.69
N TRP A 105 11.24 -8.21 25.75
CA TRP A 105 10.51 -7.16 26.47
C TRP A 105 11.38 -5.98 26.93
N LYS A 106 12.66 -6.22 27.28
CA LYS A 106 13.63 -5.18 27.66
C LYS A 106 13.95 -4.18 26.53
N LYS A 107 13.77 -4.55 25.27
CA LYS A 107 14.08 -3.71 24.09
C LYS A 107 12.84 -3.06 23.45
N ARG A 108 11.62 -3.40 23.90
CA ARG A 108 10.37 -2.92 23.28
C ARG A 108 10.17 -1.41 23.40
N ARG A 109 10.61 -0.80 24.52
CA ARG A 109 10.54 0.66 24.76
C ARG A 109 11.32 1.51 23.74
N LEU A 110 12.27 0.92 23.02
CA LEU A 110 13.05 1.63 21.98
C LEU A 110 12.24 1.92 20.72
N LEU A 111 11.13 1.21 20.50
CA LEU A 111 10.23 1.40 19.35
C LEU A 111 9.00 2.27 19.68
N GLU A 112 8.83 2.68 20.94
CA GLU A 112 7.69 3.49 21.42
C GLU A 112 8.01 5.00 21.47
N ILE A 113 9.21 5.41 21.04
CA ILE A 113 9.54 6.84 20.95
C ILE A 113 8.67 7.41 19.82
N PRO A 114 7.82 8.41 20.09
CA PRO A 114 6.97 8.98 19.05
C PRO A 114 7.89 9.60 17.99
N LEU A 115 7.73 9.15 16.74
CA LEU A 115 8.10 9.95 15.58
C LEU A 115 7.37 11.28 15.74
N LYS A 116 8.06 12.27 16.30
CA LYS A 116 7.60 13.66 16.28
C LYS A 116 7.56 14.07 14.81
N LEU A 117 6.36 14.02 14.23
CA LEU A 117 5.99 14.76 13.03
C LEU A 117 6.07 16.26 13.33
#